data_AF-A0A8J5CTJ4-F1
#
_entry.id   AF-A0A8J5CTJ4-F1
#
_cell.length_a   1.000
_cell.length_b   1.000
_cell.length_c   1.000
_cell.angle_alpha   90.00
_cell.angle_beta   90.00
_cell.angle_gamma   90.00
#
_symmetry.space_group_name_H-M   'P 1'
#
loop_
_entity.id
_entity.type
_entity.pdbx_description
1 polymer ?
#
loop_
_entity_poly.entity_id
_entity_poly.type
_entity_poly.pdbx_seq_one_letter_code
_entity_poly.pdbx_strand_id
1 'polypeptide(L)'
;MDHCGQRRTRGRGDNGRAPCSTGGGQDGSHAPPVTFDPEKLEQLLKDDMPIDIPNPYEREKVQCLLCKYNIRLDYKNSRFLSQFLSPYTGKLYGRNITRLCKKKQKELELTVEHSRGAGYLAIMLKNVEFLKDPKLFDPNQPIRPHNF
;
A
#
# COMPACT_ATOMS: atom_id res chain seq x y z
N MET A 1 9.34 -6.81 -36.89
CA MET A 1 8.79 -5.51 -37.34
C MET A 1 8.94 -4.59 -36.15
N ASP A 2 10.16 -4.08 -36.00
CA ASP A 2 10.63 -3.42 -34.79
C ASP A 2 10.82 -1.95 -35.09
N HIS A 3 9.95 -1.11 -34.54
CA HIS A 3 9.99 0.32 -34.73
C HIS A 3 10.89 0.99 -33.70
N CYS A 4 12.03 1.44 -34.21
CA CYS A 4 12.90 2.46 -33.66
C CYS A 4 12.22 3.84 -33.63
N GLY A 5 12.42 4.59 -32.54
CA GLY A 5 12.65 6.04 -32.57
C GLY A 5 11.45 6.97 -32.40
N GLN A 6 11.54 7.90 -31.43
CA GLN A 6 11.99 9.29 -31.68
C GLN A 6 11.51 10.27 -30.60
N ARG A 7 12.46 11.08 -30.14
CA ARG A 7 12.27 12.28 -29.30
C ARG A 7 11.42 13.32 -30.03
N ARG A 8 10.54 14.02 -29.32
CA ARG A 8 10.01 15.31 -29.76
C ARG A 8 10.59 16.41 -28.89
N THR A 9 11.29 17.33 -29.54
CA THR A 9 11.61 18.67 -29.04
C THR A 9 10.56 19.65 -29.54
N ARG A 10 10.26 20.71 -28.78
CA ARG A 10 10.26 22.15 -29.17
C ARG A 10 9.25 23.01 -28.39
N GLY A 11 9.69 24.24 -28.12
CA GLY A 11 8.93 25.41 -27.61
C GLY A 11 9.78 26.12 -26.56
N ARG A 12 10.83 26.89 -26.89
CA ARG A 12 10.86 28.25 -27.48
C ARG A 12 9.90 29.24 -26.82
N GLY A 13 10.47 30.08 -25.96
CA GLY A 13 9.93 31.34 -25.49
C GLY A 13 11.10 32.27 -25.17
N ASP A 14 11.46 33.09 -26.16
CA ASP A 14 12.30 34.30 -26.02
C ASP A 14 11.67 35.26 -25.01
N ASN A 15 12.50 35.92 -24.19
CA ASN A 15 12.28 37.30 -23.76
C ASN A 15 13.52 37.85 -23.01
N GLY A 16 13.97 39.03 -23.43
CA GLY A 16 14.52 40.03 -22.50
C GLY A 16 16.03 40.08 -22.32
N ARG A 17 16.71 40.74 -23.26
CA ARG A 17 18.08 41.26 -23.10
C ARG A 17 18.06 42.51 -22.20
N ALA A 18 18.91 42.54 -21.19
CA ALA A 18 19.43 43.78 -20.58
C ALA A 18 20.96 43.68 -20.49
N PRO A 19 21.73 44.74 -20.81
CA PRO A 19 23.19 44.73 -20.72
C PRO A 19 23.67 45.32 -19.38
N CYS A 20 24.68 44.71 -18.78
CA CYS A 20 25.54 45.37 -17.80
C CYS A 20 26.96 44.78 -17.95
N SER A 21 27.86 45.55 -18.57
CA SER A 21 28.86 46.39 -17.89
C SER A 21 30.12 45.59 -17.58
N THR A 22 31.14 45.86 -18.38
CA THR A 22 32.53 45.45 -18.18
C THR A 22 33.00 45.81 -16.77
N GLY A 23 33.23 44.79 -15.95
CA GLY A 23 33.97 44.88 -14.69
C GLY A 23 35.00 43.76 -14.68
N GLY A 24 36.27 44.14 -14.83
CA GLY A 24 37.40 43.25 -14.58
C GLY A 24 37.55 42.98 -13.08
N GLY A 25 37.88 41.73 -12.75
CA GLY A 25 38.15 41.26 -11.40
C GLY A 25 38.50 39.79 -11.47
N GLN A 26 39.78 39.50 -11.67
CA GLN A 26 40.33 38.15 -11.65
C GLN A 26 40.68 37.81 -10.20
N ASP A 27 39.75 37.20 -9.49
CA ASP A 27 40.02 36.67 -8.16
C ASP A 27 39.89 35.15 -8.26
N GLY A 28 40.86 34.56 -8.95
CA GLY A 28 41.04 33.11 -8.97
C GLY A 28 41.44 32.64 -7.59
N SER A 29 40.46 32.36 -6.72
CA SER A 29 40.66 31.42 -5.63
C SER A 29 40.84 30.05 -6.26
N HIS A 30 42.10 29.73 -6.60
CA HIS A 30 42.51 28.37 -6.89
C HIS A 30 41.95 27.48 -5.79
N ALA A 31 41.00 26.61 -6.15
CA ALA A 31 40.67 25.48 -5.31
C ALA A 31 41.99 24.78 -4.96
N PRO A 32 42.22 24.40 -3.69
CA PRO A 32 43.47 23.75 -3.30
C PRO A 32 43.70 22.57 -4.25
N PRO A 33 44.95 22.33 -4.68
CA PRO A 33 45.26 21.19 -5.53
C PRO A 33 44.70 19.96 -4.85
N VAL A 34 43.82 19.25 -5.55
CA VAL A 34 43.23 18.01 -5.05
C VAL A 34 44.34 16.98 -5.07
N THR A 35 45.14 16.92 -4.00
CA THR A 35 46.15 15.89 -3.80
C THR A 35 45.38 14.59 -3.57
N PHE A 36 45.53 13.65 -4.49
CA PHE A 36 45.02 12.30 -4.31
C PHE A 36 45.92 11.62 -3.27
N ASP A 37 45.55 11.77 -2.01
CA ASP A 37 46.20 11.08 -0.90
C ASP A 37 45.60 9.67 -0.81
N PRO A 38 46.32 8.61 -1.22
CA PRO A 38 45.76 7.25 -1.29
C PRO A 38 45.34 6.73 0.09
N GLU A 39 46.03 7.13 1.15
CA GLU A 39 45.71 6.75 2.53
C GLU A 39 44.34 7.30 2.99
N LYS A 40 44.01 8.52 2.57
CA LYS A 40 42.73 9.16 2.91
C LYS A 40 41.56 8.52 2.17
N LEU A 41 41.81 8.01 0.96
CA LEU A 41 40.83 7.25 0.19
C LEU A 41 40.53 5.89 0.83
N GLU A 42 41.56 5.21 1.35
CA GLU A 42 41.37 3.95 2.09
C GLU A 42 40.59 4.14 3.40
N GLN A 43 40.75 5.27 4.07
CA GLN A 43 39.96 5.60 5.27
C GLN A 43 38.48 5.80 4.92
N LEU A 44 38.20 6.61 3.90
CA LEU A 44 36.82 6.84 3.44
C LEU A 44 36.14 5.55 2.98
N LEU A 45 36.86 4.68 2.27
CA LEU A 45 36.34 3.38 1.87
C LEU A 45 36.01 2.47 3.05
N LYS A 46 36.71 2.59 4.19
CA LYS A 46 36.40 1.85 5.43
C LYS A 46 35.19 2.44 6.14
N ASP A 47 35.02 3.76 6.11
CA ASP A 47 33.88 4.45 6.73
C ASP A 47 32.58 4.29 5.91
N ASP A 48 32.70 4.15 4.60
CA ASP A 48 31.58 3.88 3.66
C ASP A 48 31.22 2.38 3.56
N MET A 49 31.88 1.50 4.33
CA MET A 49 31.51 0.09 4.37
C MET A 49 30.11 -0.11 4.97
N PRO A 50 29.26 -0.96 4.37
CA PRO A 50 27.94 -1.23 4.91
C PRO A 50 28.03 -1.87 6.30
N ILE A 51 27.32 -1.28 7.25
CA ILE A 51 27.20 -1.75 8.63
C ILE A 51 26.08 -2.80 8.71
N ASP A 52 26.29 -3.87 9.48
CA ASP A 52 25.27 -4.91 9.69
C ASP A 52 24.23 -4.42 10.73
N ILE A 53 23.16 -3.82 10.24
CA ILE A 53 22.03 -3.26 11.02
C ILE A 53 20.75 -3.97 10.55
N PRO A 54 19.80 -4.31 11.44
CA PRO A 54 18.48 -4.76 11.01
C PRO A 54 17.84 -3.72 10.08
N ASN A 55 17.16 -4.17 9.02
CA ASN A 55 16.68 -3.31 7.95
C ASN A 55 15.82 -2.13 8.48
N PRO A 56 16.32 -0.88 8.44
CA PRO A 56 15.60 0.28 8.98
C PRO A 56 14.40 0.70 8.13
N TYR A 57 14.27 0.16 6.90
CA TYR A 57 13.16 0.41 5.99
C TYR A 57 12.09 -0.70 6.02
N GLU A 58 12.18 -1.64 6.97
CA GLU A 58 11.17 -2.69 7.12
C GLU A 58 9.84 -2.09 7.59
N ARG A 59 8.81 -2.19 6.74
CA ARG A 59 7.45 -1.75 7.08
C ARG A 59 6.82 -2.75 8.04
N GLU A 60 6.07 -2.22 9.00
CA GLU A 60 5.28 -3.04 9.93
C GLU A 60 4.32 -3.98 9.18
N LYS A 61 4.19 -5.20 9.70
CA LYS A 61 3.33 -6.22 9.11
C LYS A 61 1.87 -5.80 9.27
N VAL A 62 1.17 -5.66 8.15
CA VAL A 62 -0.26 -5.33 8.13
C VAL A 62 -1.07 -6.45 8.78
N GLN A 63 -1.78 -6.13 9.86
CA GLN A 63 -2.63 -7.07 10.59
C GLN A 63 -4.08 -7.04 10.08
N CYS A 64 -4.79 -8.15 10.28
CA CYS A 64 -6.20 -8.27 9.94
C CYS A 64 -7.09 -7.52 10.95
N LEU A 65 -8.29 -7.10 10.54
CA LEU A 65 -9.24 -6.39 11.41
C LEU A 65 -9.56 -7.17 12.70
N LEU A 66 -9.86 -8.47 12.58
CA LEU A 66 -10.16 -9.34 13.73
C LEU A 66 -8.94 -9.54 14.65
N CYS A 67 -7.74 -9.51 14.09
CA CYS A 67 -6.48 -9.68 14.81
C CYS A 67 -6.14 -8.43 15.61
N LYS A 68 -6.30 -7.26 14.98
CA LYS A 68 -6.00 -5.95 15.57
C LYS A 68 -6.90 -5.64 16.77
N TYR A 69 -8.19 -5.98 16.67
CA TYR A 69 -9.17 -5.74 17.74
C TYR A 69 -9.40 -6.97 18.64
N ASN A 70 -8.71 -8.09 18.38
CA ASN A 70 -8.83 -9.35 19.12
C ASN A 70 -10.29 -9.84 19.31
N ILE A 71 -11.13 -9.65 18.29
CA ILE A 71 -12.56 -9.99 18.32
C ILE A 71 -12.74 -11.49 18.10
N ARG A 72 -13.53 -12.14 18.97
CA ARG A 72 -13.93 -13.54 18.83
C ARG A 72 -15.19 -13.66 17.96
N LEU A 73 -15.23 -14.69 17.11
CA LEU A 73 -16.34 -14.94 16.22
C LEU A 73 -17.36 -15.87 16.91
N ASP A 74 -18.54 -15.34 17.19
CA ASP A 74 -19.65 -16.10 17.78
C ASP A 74 -20.78 -16.27 16.77
N TYR A 75 -21.30 -17.49 16.63
CA TYR A 75 -22.40 -17.80 15.70
C TYR A 75 -23.74 -17.17 16.11
N LYS A 76 -23.87 -16.78 17.37
CA LYS A 76 -25.06 -16.11 17.90
C LYS A 76 -25.13 -14.65 17.47
N ASN A 77 -23.99 -14.03 17.14
CA ASN A 77 -23.94 -12.62 16.79
C ASN A 77 -24.23 -12.42 15.29
N SER A 78 -25.52 -12.50 14.93
CA SER A 78 -25.99 -12.33 13.56
C SER A 78 -25.66 -10.94 12.99
N ARG A 79 -25.73 -9.89 13.81
CA ARG A 79 -25.42 -8.51 13.40
C ARG A 79 -23.98 -8.39 12.90
N PHE A 80 -23.01 -8.91 13.66
CA PHE A 80 -21.60 -8.86 13.28
C PHE A 80 -21.32 -9.69 12.02
N LEU A 81 -21.82 -10.93 11.96
CA LEU A 81 -21.61 -11.81 10.81
C LEU A 81 -22.25 -11.25 9.52
N SER A 82 -23.39 -10.55 9.65
CA SER A 82 -24.08 -9.95 8.51
C SER A 82 -23.27 -8.86 7.78
N GLN A 83 -22.24 -8.29 8.42
CA GLN A 83 -21.35 -7.30 7.81
C GLN A 83 -20.39 -7.93 6.79
N PHE A 84 -20.10 -9.23 6.92
CA PHE A 84 -19.26 -9.98 5.99
C PHE A 84 -20.03 -10.57 4.81
N LEU A 85 -21.36 -10.38 4.77
CA LEU A 85 -22.21 -10.85 3.68
C LEU A 85 -22.53 -9.74 2.67
N SER A 86 -22.68 -10.15 1.42
CA SER A 86 -23.29 -9.34 0.37
C SER A 86 -24.76 -9.06 0.69
N PRO A 87 -25.21 -7.80 0.63
CA PRO A 87 -26.59 -7.43 0.95
C PRO A 87 -27.61 -8.08 0.01
N TYR A 88 -27.27 -8.20 -1.28
CA TYR A 88 -28.21 -8.65 -2.33
C TYR A 88 -28.16 -10.15 -2.60
N THR A 89 -27.02 -10.79 -2.35
CA THR A 89 -26.83 -12.22 -2.67
C THR A 89 -26.68 -13.10 -1.43
N GLY A 90 -26.52 -12.50 -0.25
CA GLY A 90 -26.24 -13.23 0.99
C GLY A 90 -24.90 -13.97 0.97
N LYS A 91 -24.10 -13.88 -0.09
CA LYS A 91 -22.82 -14.60 -0.20
C LYS A 91 -21.78 -13.96 0.72
N LEU A 92 -20.94 -14.80 1.32
CA LEU A 92 -19.81 -14.34 2.13
C LEU A 92 -18.77 -13.67 1.23
N TYR A 93 -18.27 -12.51 1.63
CA TYR A 93 -17.19 -11.84 0.89
C TYR A 93 -15.89 -12.66 0.95
N GLY A 94 -15.20 -12.70 -0.19
CA GLY A 94 -13.90 -13.34 -0.31
C GLY A 94 -12.78 -12.57 0.39
N ARG A 95 -11.66 -13.27 0.61
CA ARG A 95 -10.46 -12.72 1.26
C ARG A 95 -9.87 -11.49 0.56
N ASN A 96 -10.05 -11.36 -0.75
CA ASN A 96 -9.59 -10.22 -1.55
C ASN A 96 -10.31 -8.91 -1.17
N ILE A 97 -11.53 -9.01 -0.63
CA ILE A 97 -12.34 -7.88 -0.17
C ILE A 97 -12.13 -7.68 1.35
N THR A 98 -12.29 -8.73 2.16
CA THR A 98 -12.33 -8.61 3.64
C THR A 98 -10.98 -8.34 4.30
N ARG A 99 -9.85 -8.60 3.62
CA ARG A 99 -8.49 -8.48 4.18
C ARG A 99 -8.23 -9.34 5.42
N LEU A 100 -8.98 -10.43 5.60
CA LEU A 100 -8.75 -11.35 6.73
C LEU A 100 -7.55 -12.29 6.49
N CYS A 101 -6.94 -12.69 7.60
CA CYS A 101 -5.97 -13.80 7.62
C CYS A 101 -6.66 -15.10 7.18
N LYS A 102 -5.91 -16.02 6.55
CA LYS A 102 -6.46 -17.32 6.10
C LYS A 102 -7.14 -18.10 7.24
N LYS A 103 -6.56 -18.06 8.45
CA LYS A 103 -7.10 -18.73 9.63
C LYS A 103 -8.48 -18.15 10.03
N LYS A 104 -8.56 -16.82 10.12
CA LYS A 104 -9.78 -16.10 10.50
C LYS A 104 -10.88 -16.17 9.44
N GLN A 105 -10.51 -16.22 8.16
CA GLN A 105 -11.48 -16.42 7.07
C GLN A 105 -12.15 -17.81 7.17
N LYS A 106 -11.38 -18.88 7.42
CA LYS A 106 -11.93 -20.22 7.63
C LYS A 106 -12.83 -20.30 8.87
N GLU A 107 -12.41 -19.67 9.96
CA GLU A 107 -13.22 -19.57 11.19
C GLU A 107 -14.55 -18.87 10.89
N LEU A 108 -14.52 -17.76 10.15
CA LEU A 108 -15.71 -17.02 9.73
C LEU A 108 -16.65 -17.86 8.85
N GLU A 109 -16.11 -18.61 7.89
CA GLU A 109 -16.90 -19.50 7.02
C GLU A 109 -17.67 -20.54 7.85
N LEU A 110 -16.98 -21.22 8.77
CA LEU A 110 -17.59 -22.20 9.68
C LEU A 110 -18.63 -21.57 10.60
N THR A 111 -18.33 -20.41 11.18
CA THR A 111 -19.26 -19.70 12.07
C THR A 111 -20.52 -19.26 11.31
N VAL A 112 -20.38 -18.78 10.07
CA VAL A 112 -21.51 -18.36 9.22
C VAL A 112 -22.36 -19.56 8.82
N GLU A 113 -21.75 -20.67 8.45
CA GLU A 113 -22.45 -21.93 8.14
C GLU A 113 -23.23 -22.45 9.35
N HIS A 114 -22.60 -22.47 10.52
CA HIS A 114 -23.26 -22.83 11.78
C HIS A 114 -24.42 -21.87 12.09
N SER A 115 -24.23 -20.56 11.94
CA SER A 115 -25.27 -19.55 12.21
C SER A 115 -26.48 -19.72 11.30
N ARG A 116 -26.25 -20.09 10.02
CA ARG A 116 -27.31 -20.41 9.06
C ARG A 116 -28.06 -21.67 9.44
N GLY A 117 -27.35 -22.74 9.80
CA GLY A 117 -27.95 -23.99 10.26
C GLY A 117 -28.78 -23.81 11.54
N ALA A 118 -28.35 -22.93 12.43
CA ALA A 118 -29.06 -22.59 13.67
C ALA A 118 -30.19 -21.55 13.49
N GLY A 119 -30.38 -20.99 12.28
CA GLY A 119 -31.45 -20.04 11.98
C GLY A 119 -31.20 -18.60 12.45
N TYR A 120 -29.99 -18.24 12.89
CA TYR A 120 -29.65 -16.87 13.31
C TYR A 120 -29.36 -15.94 12.13
N LEU A 121 -28.98 -16.47 10.96
CA LEU A 121 -28.54 -15.70 9.81
C LEU A 121 -29.27 -16.15 8.54
N ALA A 122 -29.76 -15.18 7.76
CA ALA A 122 -30.43 -15.47 6.49
C ALA A 122 -29.45 -15.99 5.41
N ILE A 123 -29.98 -16.84 4.53
CA ILE A 123 -29.20 -17.53 3.49
C ILE A 123 -29.17 -16.73 2.19
N MET A 124 -30.34 -16.26 1.72
CA MET A 124 -30.49 -15.66 0.39
C MET A 124 -30.22 -14.16 0.36
N LEU A 125 -30.82 -13.41 1.28
CA LEU A 125 -30.69 -11.96 1.40
C LEU A 125 -30.23 -11.60 2.81
N LYS A 126 -29.55 -10.47 2.98
CA LYS A 126 -29.27 -9.91 4.30
C LYS A 126 -30.57 -9.42 4.96
N ASN A 127 -30.70 -9.59 6.28
CA ASN A 127 -31.83 -9.07 7.04
C ASN A 127 -31.96 -7.55 6.90
N VAL A 128 -33.19 -7.06 6.77
CA VAL A 128 -33.50 -5.64 6.52
C VAL A 128 -32.98 -4.74 7.65
N GLU A 129 -33.04 -5.22 8.89
CA GLU A 129 -32.54 -4.53 10.08
C GLU A 129 -31.05 -4.15 9.98
N PHE A 130 -30.25 -5.02 9.36
CA PHE A 130 -28.79 -4.86 9.27
C PHE A 130 -28.34 -4.15 7.98
N LEU A 131 -29.27 -3.73 7.10
CA LEU A 131 -28.91 -3.04 5.85
C LEU A 131 -28.35 -1.63 6.09
N LYS A 132 -28.77 -0.99 7.19
CA LYS A 132 -28.36 0.38 7.56
C LYS A 132 -27.04 0.43 8.35
N ASP A 133 -26.47 -0.72 8.70
CA ASP A 133 -25.19 -0.76 9.41
C ASP A 133 -24.06 -0.21 8.52
N PRO A 134 -23.04 0.45 9.12
CA PRO A 134 -21.90 0.95 8.37
C PRO A 134 -21.19 -0.20 7.66
N LYS A 135 -20.92 -0.03 6.36
CA LYS A 135 -20.23 -1.04 5.54
C LYS A 135 -18.73 -0.97 5.83
N LEU A 136 -18.17 -2.06 6.35
CA LEU A 136 -16.72 -2.19 6.57
C LEU A 136 -15.94 -2.41 5.27
N PHE A 137 -16.61 -2.91 4.23
CA PHE A 137 -15.97 -3.34 3.00
C PHE A 137 -16.74 -2.85 1.78
N ASP A 138 -15.99 -2.40 0.77
CA ASP A 138 -16.52 -2.03 -0.53
C ASP A 138 -16.17 -3.11 -1.57
N PRO A 139 -17.16 -3.86 -2.09
CA PRO A 139 -16.91 -4.91 -3.08
C PRO A 139 -16.33 -4.39 -4.40
N ASN A 140 -16.54 -3.10 -4.70
CA ASN A 140 -16.11 -2.46 -5.94
C ASN A 140 -14.62 -2.09 -5.96
N GLN A 141 -13.96 -2.09 -4.80
CA GLN A 141 -12.52 -1.77 -4.68
C GLN A 141 -11.74 -2.91 -4.01
N PRO A 142 -11.66 -4.09 -4.63
CA PRO A 142 -10.86 -5.19 -4.09
C PRO A 142 -9.36 -4.94 -4.32
N ILE A 143 -8.51 -5.35 -3.37
CA ILE A 143 -7.04 -5.22 -3.52
C ILE A 143 -6.51 -6.06 -4.67
N ARG A 144 -7.05 -7.28 -4.76
CA ARG A 144 -6.71 -8.23 -5.80
C ARG A 144 -7.93 -8.31 -6.71
N PRO A 145 -7.76 -8.06 -8.02
CA PRO A 145 -8.85 -8.27 -8.95
C PRO A 145 -9.31 -9.73 -8.82
N HIS A 146 -10.61 -9.94 -8.80
CA HIS A 146 -11.13 -11.27 -9.14
C HIS A 146 -10.76 -11.59 -10.59
N ASN A 147 -10.44 -12.85 -10.83
CA ASN A 147 -10.52 -13.41 -12.16
C ASN A 147 -12.01 -13.56 -12.43
N PHE A 148 -12.59 -12.67 -13.23
CA PHE A 148 -13.87 -12.97 -13.87
C PHE A 148 -13.65 -14.04 -14.94
#